data_AF-A0A2V6P949-F1
#
_entry.id   AF-A0A2V6P949-F1
#
_cell.length_a   1.000
_cell.length_b   1.000
_cell.length_c   1.000
_cell.angle_alpha   90.00
_cell.angle_beta   90.00
_cell.angle_gamma   90.00
#
_symmetry.space_group_name_H-M   'P 1'
#
loop_
_entity.id
_entity.type
_entity.pdbx_description
1 polymer ?
#
loop_
_entity_poly.entity_id
_entity_poly.type
_entity_poly.pdbx_seq_one_letter_code
_entity_poly.pdbx_strand_id
1 'polypeptide(L)' 'MACVLFLAVPARSNADVLVSEFMAINNTTLWDQDGQYSDWIEIYNSGADTVSLDGWFLTDDSAELTK' A
#
# COMPACT_ATOMS: atom_id res chain seq x y z
N MET A 1 36.75 -1.11 26.24
CA MET A 1 35.53 -1.90 25.98
C MET A 1 34.35 -0.93 26.01
N ALA A 2 34.02 -0.32 24.87
CA ALA A 2 32.90 0.61 24.79
C ALA A 2 31.66 -0.19 24.37
N CYS A 3 30.67 -0.26 25.26
CA CYS A 3 29.38 -0.85 24.97
C CYS A 3 28.59 0.18 24.14
N VAL A 4 28.38 -0.11 22.85
CA VAL A 4 27.54 0.73 21.98
C VAL A 4 26.10 0.48 22.39
N LEU A 5 25.46 1.50 22.94
CA LEU A 5 24.03 1.50 23.26
C LEU A 5 23.24 1.59 21.95
N PHE A 6 22.61 0.50 21.53
CA PHE A 6 21.60 0.52 20.46
C PHE A 6 20.35 1.23 21.00
N LEU A 7 20.13 2.47 20.59
CA LEU A 7 18.81 3.10 20.73
C LEU A 7 17.89 2.43 19.71
N ALA A 8 16.99 1.56 20.19
CA ALA A 8 15.90 1.05 19.39
C ALA A 8 14.97 2.24 19.06
N VAL A 9 14.99 2.66 17.79
CA VAL A 9 13.98 3.59 17.28
C VAL A 9 12.66 2.81 17.22
N PRO A 10 11.58 3.26 17.88
CA PRO A 10 10.30 2.60 17.73
C PRO A 10 9.86 2.70 16.27
N ALA A 11 9.66 1.56 15.62
CA ALA A 11 9.00 1.51 14.33
C ALA A 11 7.60 2.08 14.50
N ARG A 12 7.21 2.98 13.60
CA ARG A 12 5.94 3.69 13.63
C ARG A 12 4.85 2.72 13.16
N SER A 13 3.98 2.23 14.04
CA SER A 13 2.81 1.41 13.63
C SER A 13 1.65 2.29 13.13
N ASN A 14 1.93 3.19 12.18
CA ASN A 14 0.89 3.68 11.28
C ASN A 14 0.66 2.56 10.26
N ALA A 15 -0.58 2.35 9.79
CA ALA A 15 -0.94 1.24 8.90
C ALA A 15 0.18 0.91 7.90
N ASP A 16 0.79 -0.27 8.04
CA ASP A 16 1.97 -0.64 7.25
C ASP A 16 1.63 -0.75 5.76
N VAL A 17 0.37 -1.08 5.44
CA VAL A 17 -0.18 -1.13 4.08
C VAL A 17 -1.08 0.08 3.83
N LEU A 18 -0.78 0.82 2.77
CA LEU A 18 -1.44 2.08 2.40
C LEU A 18 -1.95 2.02 0.97
N VAL A 19 -3.05 2.71 0.68
CA VAL A 19 -3.34 3.15 -0.69
C VAL A 19 -2.55 4.44 -0.92
N SER A 20 -1.42 4.38 -1.61
CA SER A 20 -0.52 5.54 -1.79
C SER A 20 -0.87 6.39 -3.00
N GLU A 21 -1.54 5.80 -4.00
CA GLU A 21 -2.04 6.50 -5.18
C GLU A 21 -3.40 5.96 -5.62
N PHE A 22 -4.22 6.84 -6.18
CA PHE A 22 -5.50 6.50 -6.80
C PHE A 22 -5.63 7.23 -8.14
N MET A 23 -5.64 6.47 -9.23
CA MET A 23 -5.74 6.98 -10.60
C MET A 23 -7.02 6.45 -11.25
N ALA A 24 -8.13 7.17 -11.05
CA ALA A 24 -9.43 6.84 -11.63
C ALA A 24 -9.68 7.47 -13.02
N ILE A 25 -8.76 8.33 -13.49
CA ILE A 25 -8.82 8.91 -14.84
C ILE A 25 -7.40 8.94 -15.40
N ASN A 26 -7.03 7.83 -16.03
CA ASN A 26 -5.76 7.69 -16.72
C ASN A 26 -6.01 7.86 -18.22
N ASN A 27 -5.62 8.98 -18.82
CA ASN A 27 -5.76 9.19 -20.27
C ASN A 27 -4.44 9.46 -20.97
N THR A 28 -3.38 9.74 -20.20
CA THR A 28 -2.14 10.30 -20.74
C THR A 28 -0.88 9.83 -20.01
N THR A 29 -0.98 9.04 -18.93
CA THR A 29 0.18 8.64 -18.13
C THR A 29 0.60 7.22 -18.46
N LEU A 30 0.15 6.23 -17.69
CA LEU A 30 0.62 4.85 -17.77
C LEU A 30 -0.40 3.99 -18.54
N TRP A 31 -0.05 3.57 -19.73
CA TRP A 31 -0.77 2.49 -20.41
C TRP A 31 -0.26 1.11 -20.00
N ASP A 32 -1.15 0.11 -19.99
CA ASP A 32 -0.81 -1.29 -19.75
C ASP A 32 -0.21 -1.97 -21.00
N GLN A 33 0.09 -3.27 -20.87
CA GLN A 33 0.68 -4.08 -21.93
C GLN A 33 -0.20 -4.26 -23.17
N ASP A 34 -1.51 -4.00 -23.06
CA ASP A 34 -2.47 -4.05 -24.17
C ASP A 34 -2.68 -2.65 -24.78
N GLY A 35 -1.96 -1.65 -24.28
CA GLY A 35 -1.98 -0.28 -24.73
C GLY A 35 -3.19 0.52 -24.22
N GLN A 36 -3.83 0.07 -23.14
CA GLN A 36 -4.97 0.75 -22.54
C GLN A 36 -4.54 1.60 -21.34
N TYR A 37 -5.13 2.78 -21.20
CA TYR A 37 -4.96 3.60 -20.00
C TYR A 37 -6.01 3.22 -18.94
N SER A 38 -5.80 2.07 -18.32
CA SER A 38 -6.70 1.55 -17.30
C SER A 38 -6.60 2.36 -16.00
N ASP A 39 -7.70 2.37 -15.24
CA ASP A 39 -7.72 2.88 -13.86
C ASP A 39 -6.89 1.96 -12.96
N TRP A 40 -6.26 2.53 -11.93
CA TRP A 40 -5.45 1.77 -11.00
C TRP A 40 -5.34 2.42 -9.62
N ILE A 41 -4.97 1.62 -8.64
CA ILE A 41 -4.57 2.05 -7.29
C ILE A 41 -3.19 1.48 -6.96
N GLU A 42 -2.43 2.19 -6.13
CA GLU A 42 -1.19 1.66 -5.56
C GLU A 42 -1.45 1.12 -4.15
N ILE A 43 -1.04 -0.12 -3.90
CA ILE A 43 -0.94 -0.67 -2.54
C ILE A 43 0.53 -0.68 -2.15
N TYR A 44 0.90 0.15 -1.17
CA TYR A 44 2.26 0.29 -0.70
C TYR A 44 2.44 -0.23 0.73
N ASN A 45 3.34 -1.20 0.89
CA ASN A 45 3.84 -1.61 2.20
C ASN A 45 5.00 -0.68 2.60
N SER A 46 4.70 0.24 3.50
CA SER A 46 5.68 1.18 4.10
C SER A 46 6.46 0.59 5.28
N GLY A 47 6.08 -0.61 5.73
CA GLY A 47 6.73 -1.35 6.80
C GLY A 47 8.04 -2.02 6.37
N ALA A 48 8.82 -2.45 7.37
CA ALA A 48 10.08 -3.17 7.15
C ALA A 48 9.90 -4.68 6.94
N ASP A 49 8.73 -5.22 7.31
CA ASP A 49 8.41 -6.63 7.26
C ASP A 49 7.45 -6.96 6.10
N THR A 50 7.47 -8.21 5.64
CA THR A 50 6.52 -8.70 4.64
C THR A 50 5.12 -8.77 5.24
N VAL A 51 4.12 -8.23 4.52
CA VAL A 51 2.70 -8.32 4.88
C VAL A 51 2.00 -9.23 3.87
N SER A 52 1.23 -10.21 4.36
CA SER A 52 0.29 -10.96 3.51
C SER A 52 -1.03 -10.19 3.37
N LEU A 53 -1.54 -10.14 2.14
CA LEU A 53 -2.86 -9.59 1.82
C LEU A 53 -3.94 -10.68 1.74
N ASP A 54 -3.61 -11.92 2.12
CA ASP A 54 -4.58 -13.02 2.07
C ASP A 54 -5.80 -12.70 2.96
N GLY A 55 -6.99 -12.78 2.37
CA GLY A 55 -8.26 -12.47 3.06
C GLY A 55 -8.56 -10.98 3.22
N TRP A 56 -7.76 -10.09 2.62
CA TRP A 56 -8.07 -8.66 2.56
C TRP A 56 -9.06 -8.37 1.44
N PHE A 57 -9.82 -7.30 1.61
CA PHE A 57 -10.81 -6.81 0.64
C PHE A 57 -10.62 -5.31 0.44
N LEU A 58 -11.04 -4.82 -0.74
CA LEU A 58 -11.07 -3.41 -1.07
C LEU A 58 -12.52 -3.02 -1.36
N THR A 59 -13.05 -2.07 -0.60
CA THR A 59 -14.43 -1.61 -0.78
C THR A 59 -14.50 -0.09 -0.84
N ASP A 60 -15.46 0.41 -1.60
CA ASP A 60 -15.91 1.80 -1.61
C ASP A 60 -17.11 2.04 -0.68
N ASP A 61 -17.65 0.97 -0.09
CA ASP A 61 -18.82 1.01 0.79
C ASP A 61 -18.43 0.66 2.22
N SER A 62 -18.54 1.64 3.11
CA SER A 62 -18.25 1.46 4.54
C SER A 62 -19.18 0.46 5.25
N ALA A 63 -20.33 0.13 4.67
CA ALA A 63 -21.27 -0.84 5.19
C ALA A 63 -20.98 -2.28 4.73
N GLU A 64 -20.25 -2.45 3.62
CA GLU A 64 -20.01 -3.75 2.97
C GLU A 64 -18.50 -3.97 2.78
N LEU A 65 -17.84 -4.48 3.81
CA LEU A 65 -16.37 -4.57 3.87
C LEU A 65 -15.76 -5.70 3.04
N THR A 66 -16.55 -6.63 2.53
CA THR A 66 -16.07 -7.82 1.80
C THR A 66 -16.68 -7.95 0.40
N LYS A 67 -17.11 -6.82 -0.17
CA LYS A 67 -17.66 -6.72 -1.52
C LYS A 67 -16.58 -6.97 -2.58
#